data_AF-A0A2M8NN77-F1
#
_entry.id   AF-A0A2M8NN77-F1
#
_cell.length_a   1.000
_cell.length_b   1.000
_cell.length_c   1.000
_cell.angle_alpha   90.00
_cell.angle_beta   90.00
_cell.angle_gamma   90.00
#
_symmetry.space_group_name_H-M   'P 1'
#
loop_
_entity.id
_entity.type
_entity.pdbx_description
1 polymer ?
#
loop_
_entity_poly.entity_id
_entity_poly.type
_entity_poly.pdbx_seq_one_letter_code
_entity_poly.pdbx_strand_id
1 'polypeptide(L)'
;ARHPQRYGALFVLSGGLIGADGELTGYTGGLNKMPVFLGCSDIDDHIPVERVHQSADIFTALGASVTKRIYPNMGHTINQDELDFIKETMNTI
;
A
#
# COMPACT_ATOMS: atom_id res chain seq x y z
N ALA A 1 0.66 9.84 1.24
CA ALA A 1 1.90 10.47 0.75
C ALA A 1 1.92 12.01 0.82
N ARG A 2 0.79 12.72 0.92
CA ARG A 2 0.77 14.20 1.00
C ARG A 2 1.24 14.79 2.33
N HIS A 3 1.07 14.06 3.43
CA HIS A 3 1.58 14.43 4.76
C HIS A 3 2.38 13.25 5.37
N PRO A 4 3.57 12.93 4.84
CA PRO A 4 4.37 11.84 5.36
C PRO A 4 4.81 12.12 6.79
N GLN A 5 4.40 11.25 7.70
CA GLN A 5 4.88 11.19 9.07
C GLN A 5 4.75 9.76 9.58
N ARG A 6 5.47 9.41 10.64
CA ARG A 6 5.45 8.06 11.21
C ARG A 6 4.18 7.86 12.05
N TYR A 7 3.24 7.08 11.52
CA TYR A 7 2.14 6.48 12.28
C TYR A 7 2.52 5.06 12.74
N GLY A 8 1.57 4.33 13.36
CA GLY A 8 1.77 2.93 13.76
C GLY A 8 1.97 2.01 12.56
N ALA A 9 1.02 2.01 11.62
CA ALA A 9 1.10 1.30 10.34
C ALA A 9 0.07 1.89 9.34
N LEU A 10 0.22 1.56 8.06
CA LEU A 10 -0.78 1.82 7.02
C LEU A 10 -1.10 0.52 6.27
N PHE A 11 -2.38 0.17 6.15
CA PHE A 11 -2.83 -0.99 5.38
C PHE A 11 -3.73 -0.51 4.25
N VAL A 12 -3.32 -0.76 3.01
CA VAL A 12 -4.07 -0.44 1.79
C VAL A 12 -4.60 -1.74 1.21
N LEU A 13 -5.93 -1.91 1.25
CA LEU A 13 -6.61 -3.10 0.77
C LEU A 13 -7.39 -2.73 -0.49
N SER A 14 -7.03 -3.35 -1.62
CA SER A 14 -7.53 -3.03 -2.95
C SER A 14 -7.52 -1.53 -3.22
N GLY A 15 -6.33 -0.92 -3.23
CA GLY A 15 -6.18 0.52 -3.39
C GLY A 15 -4.78 0.99 -3.74
N GLY A 16 -4.67 2.30 -3.99
CA GLY A 16 -3.42 2.99 -4.31
C GLY A 16 -3.54 4.50 -4.18
N LEU A 17 -2.46 5.23 -4.44
CA LEU A 17 -2.44 6.70 -4.40
C LEU A 17 -3.33 7.29 -5.50
N ILE A 18 -4.03 8.38 -5.15
CA ILE A 18 -4.95 9.08 -6.04
C ILE A 18 -4.20 10.12 -6.88
N GLY A 19 -4.48 10.15 -8.18
CA GLY A 19 -3.95 11.12 -9.15
C GLY A 19 -3.87 10.53 -10.56
N ALA A 20 -3.84 11.36 -11.60
CA ALA A 20 -3.56 10.87 -12.96
C ALA A 20 -2.10 10.38 -13.06
N ASP A 21 -1.79 9.63 -14.12
CA ASP A 21 -0.41 9.23 -14.39
C ASP A 21 0.46 10.48 -14.63
N GLY A 22 1.60 10.56 -13.93
CA GLY A 22 2.46 11.75 -13.90
C GLY A 22 2.13 12.77 -12.79
N GLU A 23 0.97 12.67 -12.14
CA GLU A 23 0.61 13.55 -11.00
C GLU A 23 1.06 12.99 -9.65
N LEU A 24 1.53 11.75 -9.60
CA LEU A 24 2.05 11.11 -8.39
C LEU A 24 3.48 11.58 -8.05
N THR A 25 3.66 12.90 -7.92
CA THR A 25 4.96 13.54 -7.69
C THR A 25 4.88 14.53 -6.52
N GLY A 26 6.03 15.12 -6.15
CA GLY A 26 6.07 16.18 -5.14
C GLY A 26 5.84 15.74 -3.69
N TYR A 27 5.88 14.43 -3.41
CA TYR A 27 5.80 13.94 -2.04
C TYR A 27 7.13 14.17 -1.31
N THR A 28 7.07 14.92 -0.22
CA THR A 28 8.23 15.28 0.60
C THR A 28 8.00 14.93 2.07
N GLY A 29 9.06 14.59 2.79
CA GLY A 29 8.99 14.16 4.20
C GLY A 29 9.50 12.73 4.37
N GLY A 30 9.12 12.08 5.47
CA GLY A 30 9.58 10.73 5.77
C GLY A 30 8.59 9.92 6.60
N LEU A 31 8.59 8.61 6.37
CA LEU A 31 7.77 7.64 7.09
C LEU A 31 8.56 6.85 8.14
N ASN A 32 9.88 7.04 8.23
CA ASN A 32 10.73 6.52 9.31
C ASN A 32 10.51 5.02 9.60
N LYS A 33 10.61 4.19 8.56
CA LYS A 33 10.39 2.74 8.59
C LYS A 33 8.98 2.32 9.04
N MET A 34 7.98 3.20 8.96
CA MET A 34 6.59 2.85 9.23
C MET A 34 6.18 1.64 8.36
N PRO A 35 5.59 0.60 8.96
CA PRO A 35 5.02 -0.51 8.22
C PRO A 35 3.93 -0.01 7.25
N VAL A 36 4.04 -0.39 5.98
CA VAL A 36 3.03 -0.12 4.96
C VAL A 36 2.72 -1.43 4.23
N PHE A 37 1.46 -1.83 4.22
CA PHE A 37 0.98 -2.97 3.45
C PHE A 37 0.14 -2.49 2.27
N LEU A 38 0.33 -3.10 1.09
CA LEU A 38 -0.56 -2.96 -0.06
C LEU A 38 -0.97 -4.35 -0.57
N GLY A 39 -2.25 -4.67 -0.45
CA GLY A 39 -2.86 -5.89 -0.98
C GLY A 39 -3.86 -5.55 -2.08
N CYS A 40 -3.86 -6.29 -3.19
CA CYS A 40 -4.83 -6.12 -4.29
C CYS A 40 -4.82 -7.35 -5.21
N SER A 41 -5.82 -7.52 -6.06
CA SER A 41 -5.76 -8.53 -7.12
C SER A 41 -4.96 -8.05 -8.34
N ASP A 42 -4.46 -9.00 -9.14
CA ASP A 42 -3.93 -8.74 -10.48
C ASP A 42 -5.03 -8.43 -11.51
N ILE A 43 -6.28 -8.79 -11.23
CA ILE A 43 -7.45 -8.59 -12.10
C ILE A 43 -8.52 -7.68 -11.46
N ASP A 44 -8.13 -6.79 -10.54
CA ASP A 44 -9.07 -5.88 -9.89
C ASP A 44 -9.63 -4.86 -10.92
N ASP A 45 -10.96 -4.88 -11.10
CA ASP A 45 -11.66 -4.02 -12.08
C ASP A 45 -11.63 -2.52 -11.73
N HIS A 46 -11.29 -2.18 -10.49
CA HIS A 46 -11.27 -0.81 -10.00
C HIS A 46 -9.86 -0.25 -9.84
N ILE A 47 -8.91 -1.10 -9.44
CA ILE A 47 -7.56 -0.68 -9.09
C ILE A 47 -6.55 -1.41 -9.98
N PRO A 48 -6.03 -0.76 -11.03
CA PRO A 48 -4.98 -1.34 -11.86
C PRO A 48 -3.76 -1.75 -11.02
N VAL A 49 -3.20 -2.93 -11.29
CA VAL A 49 -2.06 -3.48 -10.55
C VAL A 49 -0.84 -2.55 -10.60
N GLU A 50 -0.66 -1.83 -11.71
CA GLU A 50 0.37 -0.82 -11.90
C GLU A 50 0.24 0.31 -10.89
N ARG A 51 -0.99 0.70 -10.52
CA ARG A 51 -1.22 1.74 -9.52
C ARG A 51 -0.78 1.29 -8.13
N VAL A 52 -0.96 0.01 -7.81
CA VAL A 52 -0.48 -0.58 -6.56
C VAL A 52 1.05 -0.58 -6.54
N HIS A 53 1.69 -0.90 -7.67
CA HIS A 53 3.15 -0.87 -7.81
C HIS A 53 3.71 0.54 -7.63
N GLN A 54 3.18 1.52 -8.36
CA GLN A 54 3.59 2.93 -8.23
C GLN A 54 3.44 3.44 -6.79
N SER A 55 2.34 3.07 -6.13
CA SER A 55 2.10 3.46 -4.74
C SER A 55 3.13 2.85 -3.80
N ALA A 56 3.45 1.57 -3.96
CA ALA A 56 4.48 0.89 -3.18
C ALA A 56 5.87 1.53 -3.36
N ASP A 57 6.23 1.90 -4.59
CA ASP A 57 7.51 2.56 -4.89
C ASP A 57 7.60 3.93 -4.23
N ILE A 58 6.51 4.72 -4.27
CA ILE A 58 6.44 6.03 -3.60
C ILE A 58 6.55 5.89 -2.08
N PHE A 59 5.86 4.93 -1.47
CA PHE A 59 5.97 4.71 -0.03
C PHE A 59 7.38 4.24 0.37
N THR A 60 8.00 3.39 -0.45
CA THR A 60 9.41 2.97 -0.29
C THR A 60 10.35 4.16 -0.34
N ALA A 61 10.18 5.05 -1.34
CA ALA A 61 10.98 6.26 -1.50
C ALA A 61 10.81 7.25 -0.33
N LEU A 62 9.63 7.29 0.29
CA LEU A 62 9.36 8.04 1.52
C LEU A 62 9.91 7.35 2.80
N GLY A 63 10.58 6.21 2.67
CA GLY A 63 11.25 5.51 3.76
C GLY A 63 10.32 4.62 4.60
N ALA A 64 9.20 4.15 4.05
CA ALA A 64 8.38 3.11 4.68
C ALA A 64 9.02 1.72 4.60
N SER A 65 8.63 0.82 5.51
CA SER A 65 8.87 -0.62 5.37
C SER A 65 7.69 -1.24 4.63
N VAL A 66 7.81 -1.36 3.30
CA VAL A 66 6.70 -1.75 2.43
C VAL A 66 6.62 -3.26 2.24
N THR A 67 5.43 -3.82 2.47
CA THR A 67 5.03 -5.16 2.05
C THR A 67 3.94 -5.01 0.99
N LYS A 68 4.13 -5.62 -0.18
CA LYS A 68 3.12 -5.64 -1.27
C LYS A 68 2.75 -7.09 -1.58
N ARG A 69 1.47 -7.39 -1.67
CA ARG A 69 0.95 -8.71 -2.10
C ARG A 69 -0.06 -8.52 -3.22
N ILE A 70 0.18 -9.20 -4.35
CA ILE A 70 -0.76 -9.25 -5.47
C ILE A 70 -1.35 -10.64 -5.52
N TYR A 71 -2.67 -10.73 -5.47
CA TYR A 71 -3.41 -11.99 -5.38
C TYR A 71 -3.96 -12.38 -6.75
N PRO A 72 -3.52 -13.52 -7.33
CA PRO A 72 -3.93 -13.93 -8.66
C PRO A 72 -5.40 -14.34 -8.70
N ASN A 73 -6.15 -13.83 -9.68
CA ASN A 73 -7.56 -14.17 -9.94
C ASN A 73 -8.49 -13.96 -8.73
N MET A 74 -8.24 -12.92 -7.95
CA MET A 74 -9.07 -12.53 -6.81
C MET A 74 -10.05 -11.42 -7.23
N GLY A 75 -11.24 -11.36 -6.66
CA GLY A 75 -12.14 -10.22 -6.86
C GLY A 75 -11.66 -8.96 -6.12
N HIS A 76 -12.41 -7.86 -6.27
CA HIS A 76 -12.27 -6.67 -5.41
C HIS A 76 -12.81 -6.96 -4.01
N THR A 77 -12.02 -7.64 -3.18
CA THR A 77 -12.39 -8.09 -1.83
C THR A 77 -11.18 -8.04 -0.90
N ILE A 78 -11.42 -8.27 0.40
CA ILE A 78 -10.38 -8.54 1.39
C ILE A 78 -10.29 -10.05 1.61
N ASN A 79 -9.09 -10.62 1.63
CA ASN A 79 -8.86 -12.04 1.88
C ASN A 79 -8.24 -12.33 3.26
N GLN A 80 -8.16 -13.61 3.62
CA GLN A 80 -7.68 -14.04 4.92
C GLN A 80 -6.19 -13.74 5.15
N ASP A 81 -5.37 -13.85 4.11
CA ASP A 81 -3.93 -13.58 4.20
C ASP A 81 -3.64 -12.09 4.49
N GLU A 82 -4.44 -11.17 3.92
CA GLU A 82 -4.40 -9.75 4.26
C GLU A 82 -4.78 -9.50 5.72
N LEU A 83 -5.87 -10.12 6.19
CA LEU A 83 -6.31 -9.99 7.59
C LEU A 83 -5.29 -10.53 8.57
N ASP A 84 -4.64 -11.64 8.25
CA ASP A 84 -3.64 -12.25 9.11
C ASP A 84 -2.37 -11.39 9.17
N PHE A 85 -1.91 -10.85 8.04
CA PHE A 85 -0.81 -9.88 8.02
C PHE A 85 -1.11 -8.64 8.88
N ILE A 86 -2.33 -8.10 8.79
CA ILE A 86 -2.75 -6.95 9.59
C ILE A 86 -2.69 -7.31 11.07
N LYS A 87 -3.30 -8.44 11.49
CA LYS A 87 -3.32 -8.86 12.89
C LYS A 87 -1.91 -9.05 13.44
N GLU A 88 -1.04 -9.71 12.69
CA GLU A 88 0.36 -9.90 13.07
C GLU A 88 1.07 -8.56 13.23
N THR A 89 0.93 -7.65 12.27
CA THR A 89 1.52 -6.32 12.33
C THR A 89 1.02 -5.55 13.55
N MET A 90 -0.30 -5.54 13.79
CA MET A 90 -0.91 -4.85 14.92
C MET A 90 -0.45 -5.38 16.29
N ASN A 91 -0.04 -6.64 16.39
CA ASN A 91 0.51 -7.23 17.62
C ASN A 91 2.00 -6.88 17.85
N THR A 92 2.66 -6.23 16.89
CA THR A 92 4.10 -5.93 16.93
C THR A 92 4.44 -4.44 16.95
N ILE A 93 3.44 -3.57 16.76
CA ILE A 93 3.57 -2.10 16.81
C ILE A 93 3.28 -1.56 18.21
#